data_AF-A0A1B0Z1P2-F1
#
_entry.id   AF-A0A1B0Z1P2-F1
#
_cell.length_a   1.000
_cell.length_b   1.000
_cell.length_c   1.000
_cell.angle_alpha   90.00
_cell.angle_beta   90.00
_cell.angle_gamma   90.00
#
_symmetry.space_group_name_H-M   'P 1'
#
loop_
_entity.id
_entity.type
_entity.pdbx_description
1 polymer ?
#
loop_
_entity_poly.entity_id
_entity_poly.type
_entity_poly.pdbx_seq_one_letter_code
_entity_poly.pdbx_strand_id
1 'polypeptide(L)'
;MYGEGLLDLEEKIKGIENKAKKTGMPYGILKKVYDRGMAAWKGGHRPGATQQQWAFARVNSFVTKSSGTWGGADKDLAKKVRGSK
;
A
#
# COMPACT_ATOMS: atom_id res chain seq x y z
N MET A 1 25.15 5.48 -6.50
CA MET A 1 23.83 4.88 -6.80
C MET A 1 23.45 4.01 -5.62
N TYR A 2 22.66 4.52 -4.69
CA TYR A 2 22.35 3.81 -3.44
C TYR A 2 21.29 2.74 -3.66
N GLY A 3 21.66 1.48 -3.44
CA GLY A 3 20.83 0.54 -2.69
C GLY A 3 19.77 -0.23 -3.47
N GLU A 4 20.16 -0.97 -4.50
CA GLU A 4 19.45 -2.19 -4.90
C GLU A 4 20.19 -3.38 -4.27
N GLY A 5 19.73 -3.91 -3.14
CA GLY A 5 20.44 -5.03 -2.49
C GLY A 5 19.95 -5.53 -1.15
N LEU A 6 18.72 -5.22 -0.72
CA LEU A 6 18.11 -5.82 0.49
C LEU A 6 16.68 -6.31 0.19
N LEU A 7 16.52 -6.85 -1.00
CA LEU A 7 15.39 -7.70 -1.32
C LEU A 7 15.65 -9.06 -0.64
N ASP A 8 14.74 -9.41 0.26
CA ASP A 8 14.18 -10.76 0.44
C ASP A 8 14.18 -11.27 1.89
N LEU A 9 12.95 -11.38 2.43
CA LEU A 9 12.44 -12.17 3.55
C LEU A 9 12.15 -11.53 4.93
N GLU A 10 12.75 -10.40 5.35
CA GLU A 10 12.33 -9.74 6.62
C GLU A 10 12.21 -8.21 6.61
N GLU A 11 12.54 -7.52 5.51
CA GLU A 11 12.53 -6.05 5.53
C GLU A 11 11.12 -5.46 5.47
N LYS A 12 10.68 -4.95 6.63
CA LYS A 12 9.54 -4.04 6.68
C LYS A 12 9.83 -2.84 5.78
N ILE A 13 8.90 -2.51 4.89
CA ILE A 13 8.95 -1.25 4.14
C ILE A 13 8.75 -0.12 5.16
N LYS A 14 9.83 0.55 5.57
CA LYS A 14 9.83 1.59 6.63
C LYS A 14 8.71 2.62 6.44
N GLY A 15 8.43 3.01 5.19
CA GLY A 15 7.34 3.92 4.86
C GLY A 15 5.94 3.39 5.21
N ILE A 16 5.70 2.10 5.00
CA ILE A 16 4.43 1.42 5.36
C ILE A 16 4.36 1.20 6.87
N GLU A 17 5.46 0.80 7.50
CA GLU A 17 5.52 0.64 8.97
C GLU A 17 5.20 1.96 9.69
N ASN A 18 5.81 3.06 9.25
CA ASN A 18 5.54 4.38 9.81
C ASN A 18 4.08 4.80 9.64
N LYS A 19 3.46 4.48 8.49
CA LYS A 19 2.02 4.72 8.27
C LYS A 19 1.15 3.85 9.17
N ALA A 20 1.46 2.56 9.30
CA ALA A 20 0.75 1.65 10.18
C ALA A 20 0.73 2.18 11.62
N LYS A 21 1.91 2.55 12.15
CA LYS A 21 2.06 3.13 13.50
C LYS A 21 1.27 4.43 13.66
N LYS A 22 1.38 5.37 12.71
CA LYS A 22 0.70 6.67 12.78
C LYS A 22 -0.83 6.59 12.65
N THR A 23 -1.35 5.56 11.99
CA THR A 23 -2.78 5.49 11.60
C THR A 23 -3.55 4.43 12.37
N GLY A 24 -2.84 3.57 13.10
CA GLY A 24 -3.42 2.39 13.74
C GLY A 24 -3.84 1.30 12.76
N MET A 25 -3.51 1.41 11.47
CA MET A 25 -3.86 0.37 10.50
C MET A 25 -2.90 -0.81 10.56
N PRO A 26 -3.38 -2.06 10.37
CA PRO A 26 -2.52 -3.23 10.37
C PRO A 26 -1.49 -3.16 9.24
N TYR A 27 -0.20 -3.32 9.57
CA TYR A 27 0.90 -3.31 8.58
C TYR A 27 0.66 -4.29 7.44
N GLY A 28 0.23 -5.51 7.75
CA GLY A 28 -0.04 -6.55 6.74
C GLY A 28 -1.14 -6.17 5.75
N ILE A 29 -2.10 -5.33 6.16
CA ILE A 29 -3.12 -4.79 5.25
C ILE A 29 -2.52 -3.70 4.37
N LEU A 30 -1.78 -2.75 4.95
CA LEU A 30 -1.15 -1.68 4.17
C LEU A 30 -0.12 -2.22 3.17
N LYS A 31 0.63 -3.27 3.53
CA LYS A 31 1.53 -3.96 2.61
C LYS A 31 0.77 -4.56 1.43
N LYS A 32 -0.37 -5.23 1.66
CA LYS A 32 -1.20 -5.77 0.57
C LYS A 32 -1.74 -4.68 -0.35
N VAL A 33 -2.14 -3.52 0.19
CA VAL A 33 -2.55 -2.36 -0.61
C VAL A 33 -1.40 -1.85 -1.47
N TYR A 34 -0.20 -1.76 -0.91
CA TYR A 34 1.01 -1.38 -1.63
C TYR A 34 1.32 -2.36 -2.77
N ASP A 35 1.35 -3.67 -2.47
CA ASP A 35 1.63 -4.73 -3.46
C ASP A 35 0.61 -4.69 -4.62
N ARG A 36 -0.67 -4.44 -4.32
CA ARG A 36 -1.71 -4.23 -5.36
C ARG A 36 -1.50 -2.96 -6.18
N GLY A 37 -1.01 -1.89 -5.55
CA GLY A 37 -0.61 -0.67 -6.25
C GLY A 37 0.53 -0.93 -7.23
N MET A 38 1.55 -1.67 -6.78
CA MET A 38 2.68 -2.09 -7.62
C MET A 38 2.21 -2.92 -8.83
N ALA A 39 1.32 -3.90 -8.60
CA ALA A 39 0.77 -4.76 -9.65
C ALA A 39 -0.07 -3.97 -10.67
N ALA A 40 -0.92 -3.05 -10.20
CA ALA A 40 -1.77 -2.24 -11.06
C ALA A 40 -0.96 -1.32 -11.99
N TRP A 41 0.12 -0.73 -11.48
CA TRP A 41 1.01 0.10 -12.30
C TRP A 41 1.73 -0.73 -13.38
N LYS A 42 2.17 -1.96 -13.04
CA LYS A 42 2.83 -2.88 -13.98
C LYS A 42 1.91 -3.26 -15.16
N GLY A 43 0.61 -3.42 -14.90
CA GLY A 43 -0.37 -3.81 -15.93
C GLY A 43 -0.89 -2.66 -16.81
N GLY A 44 -0.64 -1.40 -16.46
CA GLY A 44 -1.22 -0.26 -17.16
C GLY A 44 -0.36 0.99 -17.05
N HIS A 45 0.93 0.86 -17.38
CA HIS A 45 1.98 1.87 -17.27
C HIS A 45 1.48 3.32 -17.22
N ARG A 46 1.83 4.05 -16.16
CA ARG A 46 1.39 5.43 -15.91
C ARG A 46 2.56 6.38 -16.14
N PRO A 47 2.63 7.09 -17.28
CA PRO A 47 3.70 8.04 -17.56
C PRO A 47 3.79 9.08 -16.44
N GLY A 48 5.01 9.35 -15.96
CA GLY A 48 5.26 10.37 -14.94
C GLY A 48 5.09 9.93 -13.48
N ALA A 49 4.72 8.67 -13.21
CA ALA A 49 4.74 8.12 -11.85
C ALA A 49 5.57 6.84 -11.80
N THR A 50 6.46 6.71 -10.81
CA THR A 50 7.13 5.43 -10.55
C THR A 50 6.16 4.43 -9.93
N GLN A 51 6.47 3.15 -10.07
CA GLN A 51 5.66 2.07 -9.50
C GLN A 51 5.47 2.24 -7.98
N GLN A 52 6.54 2.63 -7.27
CA GLN A 52 6.56 2.86 -5.84
C GLN A 52 5.73 4.09 -5.45
N GLN A 53 5.84 5.19 -6.21
CA GLN A 53 5.01 6.40 -5.99
C GLN A 53 3.52 6.07 -6.14
N TRP A 54 3.17 5.29 -7.15
CA TRP A 54 1.81 4.83 -7.37
C TRP A 54 1.29 3.96 -6.21
N ALA A 55 2.11 3.00 -5.78
CA ALA A 55 1.77 2.13 -4.66
C ALA A 55 1.59 2.91 -3.35
N PHE A 56 2.47 3.87 -3.04
CA PHE A 56 2.33 4.73 -1.87
C PHE A 56 1.13 5.67 -1.97
N ALA A 57 0.80 6.20 -3.15
CA ALA A 57 -0.42 7.00 -3.35
C ALA A 57 -1.68 6.19 -3.01
N ARG A 58 -1.72 4.91 -3.41
CA ARG A 58 -2.80 3.98 -3.06
C ARG A 58 -2.86 3.71 -1.56
N VAL A 59 -1.72 3.49 -0.89
CA VAL A 59 -1.65 3.36 0.58
C VAL A 59 -2.17 4.61 1.27
N ASN A 60 -1.82 5.81 0.79
CA ASN A 60 -2.32 7.08 1.35
C ASN A 60 -3.84 7.18 1.21
N SER A 61 -4.37 6.86 0.04
CA SER A 61 -5.81 6.83 -0.22
C SER A 61 -6.55 5.83 0.69
N PHE A 62 -5.95 4.67 0.94
CA PHE A 62 -6.51 3.67 1.85
C PHE A 62 -6.49 4.15 3.30
N VAL A 63 -5.40 4.77 3.74
CA VAL A 63 -5.29 5.34 5.09
C VAL A 63 -6.35 6.42 5.35
N THR A 64 -6.64 7.27 4.36
CA THR A 64 -7.67 8.31 4.45
C THR A 64 -9.09 7.78 4.23
N LYS A 65 -9.25 6.47 4.08
CA LYS A 65 -10.55 5.79 3.88
C LYS A 65 -11.32 6.27 2.64
N SER A 66 -10.61 6.69 1.61
CA SER A 66 -11.21 7.18 0.36
C SER A 66 -12.10 6.10 -0.30
N SER A 67 -13.21 6.53 -0.90
CA SER A 67 -14.14 5.63 -1.59
C SER A 67 -13.49 4.82 -2.72
N GLY A 68 -12.47 5.37 -3.40
CA GLY A 68 -11.75 4.66 -4.47
C GLY A 68 -11.03 3.40 -3.98
N THR A 69 -10.61 3.36 -2.72
CA THR A 69 -9.98 2.18 -2.11
C THR A 69 -10.97 1.40 -1.26
N TRP A 70 -11.65 2.04 -0.30
CA TRP A 70 -12.55 1.36 0.65
C TRP A 70 -13.88 0.92 0.03
N GLY A 71 -14.38 1.64 -0.96
CA GLY A 71 -15.56 1.27 -1.76
C GLY A 71 -15.21 0.57 -3.07
N GLY A 72 -13.98 0.74 -3.54
CA GLY A 72 -13.51 0.24 -4.83
C GLY A 72 -12.45 -0.85 -4.70
N ALA A 73 -11.23 -0.48 -5.09
CA ALA A 73 -10.19 -1.42 -5.48
C ALA A 73 -9.62 -2.26 -4.32
N ASP A 74 -9.83 -1.86 -3.07
CA ASP A 74 -9.35 -2.54 -1.86
C ASP A 74 -10.48 -2.77 -0.84
N LYS A 75 -11.73 -2.84 -1.32
CA LYS A 75 -12.91 -3.01 -0.46
C LYS A 75 -12.85 -4.26 0.42
N ASP A 76 -12.23 -5.34 -0.06
CA ASP A 76 -12.04 -6.58 0.68
C ASP A 76 -11.05 -6.42 1.85
N LEU A 77 -10.00 -5.62 1.66
CA LEU A 77 -9.04 -5.29 2.72
C LEU A 77 -9.65 -4.31 3.73
N ALA A 78 -10.44 -3.35 3.26
CA ALA A 78 -11.21 -2.45 4.13
C ALA A 78 -12.20 -3.20 5.01
N LYS A 79 -12.90 -4.22 4.48
CA LYS A 79 -13.76 -5.11 5.26
C LYS A 79 -13.00 -5.81 6.38
N LYS A 80 -11.79 -6.31 6.11
CA LYS A 80 -10.93 -6.94 7.13
C LYS A 80 -10.57 -5.96 8.24
N VAL A 81 -10.17 -4.74 7.91
CA VAL A 81 -9.87 -3.70 8.91
C VAL A 81 -11.09 -3.37 9.78
N ARG A 82 -12.30 -3.37 9.20
CA ARG A 82 -13.54 -3.13 9.96
C ARG A 82 -13.93 -4.32 10.85
N GLY A 83 -13.68 -5.54 10.41
CA GLY A 83 -14.04 -6.77 11.13
C GLY A 83 -13.00 -7.23 12.16
N SER A 84 -11.80 -6.63 12.20
CA SER A 84 -10.78 -6.87 13.23
C SER A 84 -10.98 -6.02 14.50
N LYS A 85 -12.17 -5.44 14.68
CA LYS A 85 -12.54 -4.64 15.86
C LYS A 85 -13.32 -5.46 16.87
#